data_AF-A0A523RBX5-F1
#
_entry.id   AF-A0A523RBX5-F1
#
_cell.length_a   1.000
_cell.length_b   1.000
_cell.length_c   1.000
_cell.angle_alpha   90.00
_cell.angle_beta   90.00
_cell.angle_gamma   90.00
#
_symmetry.space_group_name_H-M   'P 1'
#
loop_
_entity.id
_entity.type
_entity.pdbx_description
1 polymer ?
#
loop_
_entity_poly.entity_id
_entity_poly.type
_entity_poly.pdbx_seq_one_letter_code
_entity_poly.pdbx_strand_id
1 'polypeptide(L)'
;MIINYNPGEGEDNKKKLEVLSKIDELKVIANNHYLMGKFDEAIKIAEEIMDIAEQARLYSIVREEGEYIANLYKQAKEEHKYIAIRDDFESLEREFYKLVGKGNIEEAHDLVQTFKQLYKNIDLNSFSNVNMFLSRDSKIWNEFITREQNLIRQLDPLEIQFNSYVSTNNLSLAGETLEQAKTLLKKLTNSRILKMWETSEIMYLELRKRYVLNEIIEKDLNEVSKLTENYEFDKAKRILDSKIEYLEKEGLSEYNKDIEAKKIYILDAESKYLKLEDELKALEELIKDNITHNHFKQAISNIGQIIKISRFIGKTKNIERFDEYINLLEKKIRLGAEAEKIANRVKKLNLQAIGALRKEDYDNSLLIFKEIIELIKTKKPQ
;
A
#
# COMPACT_ATOMS: atom_id res chain seq x y z
N MET A 1 31.79 -63.70 104.52
CA MET A 1 31.47 -62.84 103.36
C MET A 1 30.93 -63.76 102.27
N ILE A 2 29.63 -63.69 102.03
CA ILE A 2 28.95 -64.45 100.97
C ILE A 2 29.30 -63.76 99.66
N ILE A 3 30.03 -64.45 98.78
CA ILE A 3 30.17 -64.03 97.38
C ILE A 3 28.86 -64.42 96.72
N ASN A 4 27.98 -63.44 96.50
CA ASN A 4 26.80 -63.61 95.67
C ASN A 4 27.27 -63.80 94.22
N TYR A 5 27.38 -65.06 93.81
CA TYR A 5 27.52 -65.44 92.41
C TYR A 5 26.14 -65.31 91.78
N ASN A 6 25.93 -64.24 91.01
CA ASN A 6 24.68 -63.96 90.35
C ASN A 6 24.61 -64.79 89.04
N PRO A 7 23.78 -65.84 88.93
CA PRO A 7 23.80 -66.75 87.77
C PRO A 7 23.31 -66.12 86.46
N GLY A 8 22.80 -64.88 86.51
CA GLY A 8 22.21 -64.17 85.37
C GLY A 8 23.19 -63.47 84.42
N GLU A 9 24.46 -63.25 84.80
CA GLU A 9 25.42 -62.49 83.96
C GLU A 9 26.05 -63.34 82.83
N GLY A 10 26.13 -64.66 82.98
CA GLY A 10 26.74 -65.55 81.98
C GLY A 10 25.83 -65.87 80.78
N GLU A 11 24.52 -65.93 81.00
CA GLU A 11 23.52 -66.25 79.97
C GLU A 11 23.15 -65.01 79.13
N ASP A 12 23.15 -63.83 79.75
CA ASP A 12 22.90 -62.54 79.09
C ASP A 12 24.08 -62.12 78.18
N ASN A 13 25.31 -62.44 78.57
CA ASN A 13 26.50 -62.21 77.73
C ASN A 13 26.57 -63.14 76.51
N LYS A 14 26.13 -64.40 76.63
CA LYS A 14 26.08 -65.33 75.50
C LYS A 14 25.05 -64.91 74.45
N LYS A 15 23.86 -64.46 74.88
CA LYS A 15 22.83 -63.90 73.99
C LYS A 15 23.28 -62.61 73.31
N LYS A 16 23.99 -61.73 74.01
CA LYS A 16 24.57 -60.52 73.41
C LYS A 16 25.64 -60.84 72.36
N LEU A 17 26.47 -61.86 72.57
CA LEU A 17 27.46 -62.31 71.59
C LEU A 17 26.81 -62.87 70.32
N GLU A 18 25.75 -63.67 70.46
CA GLU A 18 24.98 -64.18 69.31
C GLU A 18 24.31 -63.04 68.52
N VAL A 19 23.77 -62.05 69.21
CA VAL A 19 23.21 -60.84 68.58
C VAL A 19 24.28 -60.02 67.85
N LEU A 20 25.45 -59.81 68.45
CA LEU A 20 26.55 -59.08 67.81
C LEU A 20 27.06 -59.79 66.56
N SER A 21 27.20 -61.12 66.59
CA SER A 21 27.60 -61.91 65.41
C SER A 21 26.60 -61.74 64.26
N LYS A 22 25.29 -61.74 64.57
CA LYS A 22 24.25 -61.53 63.56
C LYS A 22 24.28 -60.11 63.00
N ILE A 23 24.53 -59.10 63.84
CA ILE A 23 24.70 -57.71 63.40
C ILE A 23 25.91 -57.59 62.46
N ASP A 24 27.05 -58.21 62.77
CA ASP A 24 28.24 -58.15 61.92
C ASP A 24 28.00 -58.81 60.55
N GLU A 25 27.29 -59.94 60.49
CA GLU A 25 26.87 -60.58 59.24
C GLU A 25 25.98 -59.64 58.41
N LEU A 26 24.99 -59.02 59.04
CA LEU A 26 24.09 -58.08 58.36
C LEU A 26 24.83 -56.82 57.89
N LYS A 27 25.80 -56.30 58.67
CA LYS A 27 26.65 -55.17 58.26
C LYS A 27 27.42 -55.48 56.97
N VAL A 28 27.96 -56.69 56.85
CA VAL A 28 28.64 -57.14 55.61
C VAL A 28 27.68 -57.16 54.43
N ILE A 29 26.46 -57.66 54.63
CA ILE A 29 25.45 -57.72 53.55
C ILE A 29 24.99 -56.32 53.15
N ALA A 30 24.70 -55.43 54.11
CA ALA A 30 24.35 -54.02 53.85
C ALA A 30 25.45 -53.31 53.06
N ASN A 31 26.71 -53.49 53.46
CA ASN A 31 27.84 -52.90 52.75
C ASN A 31 28.02 -53.46 51.32
N ASN A 32 27.72 -54.75 51.10
CA ASN A 32 27.72 -55.30 49.74
C ASN A 32 26.63 -54.67 48.87
N HIS A 33 25.41 -54.47 49.41
CA HIS A 33 24.36 -53.76 48.68
C HIS A 33 24.74 -52.32 48.37
N TYR A 34 25.37 -51.62 49.33
CA TYR A 34 25.93 -50.29 49.13
C TYR A 34 26.97 -50.24 48.00
N LEU A 35 27.95 -51.16 48.00
CA LEU A 35 28.97 -51.25 46.96
C LEU A 35 28.40 -51.58 45.58
N MET A 36 27.20 -52.18 45.53
CA MET A 36 26.46 -52.47 44.30
C MET A 36 25.52 -51.34 43.86
N GLY A 37 25.47 -50.20 44.56
CA GLY A 37 24.54 -49.10 44.29
C GLY A 37 23.08 -49.41 44.64
N LYS A 38 22.84 -50.49 45.39
CA LYS A 38 21.51 -50.95 45.82
C LYS A 38 21.16 -50.30 47.16
N PHE A 39 20.97 -48.99 47.15
CA PHE A 39 20.82 -48.20 48.36
C PHE A 39 19.54 -48.52 49.14
N ASP A 40 18.42 -48.82 48.46
CA ASP A 40 17.16 -49.22 49.11
C ASP A 40 17.31 -50.55 49.87
N GLU A 41 18.03 -51.51 49.31
CA GLU A 41 18.32 -52.79 49.96
C GLU A 41 19.32 -52.62 51.11
N ALA A 42 20.32 -51.74 50.98
CA ALA A 42 21.25 -51.42 52.05
C ALA A 42 20.53 -50.74 53.25
N ILE A 43 19.58 -49.84 52.99
CA ILE A 43 18.76 -49.18 54.02
C ILE A 43 17.90 -50.21 54.77
N LYS A 44 17.22 -51.12 54.06
CA LYS A 44 16.39 -52.16 54.70
C LYS A 44 17.19 -53.05 55.65
N ILE A 45 18.42 -53.40 55.27
CA ILE A 45 19.28 -54.23 56.12
C ILE A 45 19.79 -53.43 57.32
N ALA A 46 20.11 -52.15 57.14
CA ALA A 46 20.49 -51.26 58.25
C ALA A 46 19.33 -51.03 59.24
N GLU A 47 18.09 -50.93 58.76
CA GLU A 47 16.88 -50.90 59.60
C GLU A 47 16.71 -52.21 60.38
N GLU A 48 16.95 -53.37 59.76
CA GLU A 48 16.94 -54.67 60.45
C GLU A 48 18.03 -54.75 61.54
N ILE A 49 19.22 -54.19 61.29
CA ILE A 49 20.30 -54.10 62.30
C ILE A 49 19.86 -53.21 63.48
N MET A 50 19.21 -52.07 63.22
CA MET A 50 18.69 -51.19 64.26
C MET A 50 17.65 -51.90 65.14
N ASP A 51 16.70 -52.62 64.54
CA ASP A 51 15.68 -53.37 65.27
C ASP A 51 16.28 -54.45 66.19
N ILE A 52 17.27 -55.20 65.68
CA ILE A 52 18.00 -56.22 66.44
C ILE A 52 18.81 -55.58 67.58
N ALA A 53 19.50 -54.46 67.29
CA ALA A 53 20.30 -53.74 68.27
C ALA A 53 19.45 -53.09 69.37
N GLU A 54 18.26 -52.57 69.03
CA GLU A 54 17.32 -51.98 69.99
C GLU A 54 16.77 -53.03 70.95
N GLN A 55 16.35 -54.21 70.43
CA GLN A 55 15.90 -55.34 71.26
C GLN A 55 16.96 -55.82 72.25
N ALA A 56 18.25 -55.72 71.88
CA ALA A 56 19.39 -56.07 72.72
C ALA A 56 19.95 -54.90 73.57
N ARG A 57 19.31 -53.72 73.53
CA ARG A 57 19.73 -52.48 74.22
C ARG A 57 21.14 -51.99 73.85
N LEU A 58 21.56 -52.25 72.61
CA LEU A 58 22.84 -51.82 72.03
C LEU A 58 22.71 -50.45 71.34
N TYR A 59 22.35 -49.42 72.11
CA TYR A 59 22.00 -48.10 71.57
C TYR A 59 23.13 -47.41 70.78
N SER A 60 24.40 -47.77 71.02
CA SER A 60 25.52 -47.26 70.22
C SER A 60 25.45 -47.70 68.76
N ILE A 61 25.00 -48.93 68.51
CA ILE A 61 24.83 -49.49 67.16
C ILE A 61 23.60 -48.87 66.49
N VAL A 62 22.49 -48.70 67.24
CA VAL A 62 21.30 -48.00 66.73
C VAL A 62 21.64 -46.58 66.23
N ARG A 63 22.50 -45.86 66.96
CA ARG A 63 22.96 -44.52 66.53
C ARG A 63 23.85 -44.58 65.29
N GLU A 64 24.81 -45.51 65.25
CA GLU A 64 25.72 -45.72 64.12
C GLU A 64 24.93 -46.03 62.83
N GLU A 65 23.96 -46.94 62.90
CA GLU A 65 23.11 -47.29 61.76
C GLU A 65 22.17 -46.15 61.36
N GLY A 66 21.65 -45.37 62.32
CA GLY A 66 20.87 -44.16 62.01
C GLY A 66 21.66 -43.11 61.21
N GLU A 67 22.94 -42.92 61.54
CA GLU A 67 23.85 -42.06 60.77
C GLU A 67 24.18 -42.68 59.40
N TYR A 68 24.38 -43.99 59.33
CA TYR A 68 24.61 -44.71 58.08
C TYR A 68 23.41 -44.61 57.13
N ILE A 69 22.19 -44.87 57.60
CA ILE A 69 20.94 -44.72 56.84
C ILE A 69 20.76 -43.28 56.34
N ALA A 70 21.02 -42.27 57.18
CA ALA A 70 20.96 -40.88 56.75
C ALA A 70 21.94 -40.57 55.59
N ASN A 71 23.13 -41.16 55.63
CA ASN A 71 24.11 -41.07 54.54
C ASN A 71 23.66 -41.83 53.28
N LEU A 72 23.08 -43.04 53.43
CA LEU A 72 22.53 -43.81 52.31
C LEU A 72 21.39 -43.06 51.61
N TYR A 73 20.44 -42.50 52.37
CA TYR A 73 19.36 -41.68 51.82
C TYR A 73 19.90 -40.45 51.06
N LYS A 74 20.97 -39.82 51.58
CA LYS A 74 21.61 -38.70 50.89
C LYS A 74 22.21 -39.15 49.55
N GLN A 75 22.91 -40.27 49.52
CA GLN A 75 23.53 -40.81 48.30
C GLN A 75 22.50 -41.32 47.28
N ALA A 76 21.48 -42.07 47.72
CA ALA A 76 20.38 -42.52 46.86
C ALA A 76 19.65 -41.34 46.20
N LYS A 77 19.41 -40.27 46.97
CA LYS A 77 18.80 -39.03 46.47
C LYS A 77 19.70 -38.30 45.47
N GLU A 78 21.02 -38.37 45.62
CA GLU A 78 21.99 -37.81 44.68
C GLU A 78 22.06 -38.65 43.39
N GLU A 79 22.00 -39.98 43.48
CA GLU A 79 21.98 -40.91 42.34
C GLU A 79 20.68 -40.80 41.53
N HIS A 80 19.51 -40.77 42.18
CA HIS A 80 18.24 -40.57 41.47
C HIS A 80 18.17 -39.24 40.71
N LYS A 81 18.77 -38.17 41.26
CA LYS A 81 18.90 -36.89 40.54
C LYS A 81 19.79 -37.04 39.30
N TYR A 82 20.88 -37.80 39.40
CA TYR A 82 21.78 -38.04 38.28
C TYR A 82 21.08 -38.81 37.15
N ILE A 83 20.30 -39.83 37.50
CA ILE A 83 19.51 -40.63 36.53
C ILE A 83 18.47 -39.76 35.84
N ALA A 84 17.69 -38.97 36.59
CA ALA A 84 16.67 -38.08 36.02
C ALA A 84 17.26 -37.05 35.05
N ILE A 85 18.39 -36.43 35.40
CA ILE A 85 19.09 -35.49 34.51
C ILE A 85 19.55 -36.18 33.23
N ARG A 86 20.06 -37.41 33.31
CA ARG A 86 20.53 -38.16 32.15
C ARG A 86 19.38 -38.46 31.18
N ASP A 87 18.26 -38.96 31.70
CA ASP A 87 17.11 -39.33 30.87
C ASP A 87 16.48 -38.10 30.20
N ASP A 88 16.34 -36.99 30.94
CA ASP A 88 15.88 -35.71 30.38
C ASP A 88 16.86 -35.15 29.34
N PHE A 89 18.16 -35.28 29.59
CA PHE A 89 19.20 -34.85 28.66
C PHE A 89 19.16 -35.63 27.34
N GLU A 90 18.98 -36.95 27.37
CA GLU A 90 18.86 -37.78 26.15
C GLU A 90 17.63 -37.40 25.33
N SER A 91 16.52 -37.03 25.98
CA SER A 91 15.33 -36.52 25.31
C SER A 91 15.59 -35.14 24.69
N LEU A 92 16.16 -34.22 25.47
CA LEU A 92 16.56 -32.88 25.04
C LEU A 92 17.47 -32.93 23.82
N GLU A 93 18.54 -33.72 23.86
CA GLU A 93 19.56 -33.76 22.82
C GLU A 93 18.96 -34.22 21.48
N ARG A 94 18.08 -35.23 21.51
CA ARG A 94 17.37 -35.72 20.30
C ARG A 94 16.49 -34.65 19.69
N GLU A 95 15.67 -33.97 20.48
CA GLU A 95 14.76 -32.93 19.96
C GLU A 95 15.55 -31.69 19.50
N PHE A 96 16.61 -31.32 20.21
CA PHE A 96 17.52 -30.24 19.82
C PHE A 96 18.09 -30.46 18.41
N TYR A 97 18.70 -31.63 18.14
CA TYR A 97 19.29 -31.88 16.82
C TYR A 97 18.23 -31.98 15.71
N LYS A 98 17.02 -32.42 16.04
CA LYS A 98 15.89 -32.42 15.10
C LYS A 98 15.44 -31.00 14.74
N LEU A 99 15.38 -30.08 15.71
CA LEU A 99 15.05 -28.67 15.49
C LEU A 99 16.16 -27.96 14.70
N VAL A 100 17.42 -28.16 15.09
CA VAL A 100 18.59 -27.63 14.35
C VAL A 100 18.62 -28.15 12.92
N GLY A 101 18.34 -29.43 12.69
CA GLY A 101 18.27 -30.03 11.35
C GLY A 101 17.17 -29.44 10.46
N LYS A 102 16.12 -28.86 11.06
CA LYS A 102 15.06 -28.12 10.35
C LYS A 102 15.36 -26.62 10.19
N GLY A 103 16.41 -26.11 10.83
CA GLY A 103 16.74 -24.69 10.87
C GLY A 103 16.02 -23.88 11.96
N ASN A 104 15.30 -24.53 12.87
CA ASN A 104 14.58 -23.88 13.97
C ASN A 104 15.53 -23.60 15.15
N ILE A 105 16.50 -22.71 14.95
CA ILE A 105 17.58 -22.47 15.92
C ILE A 105 17.06 -21.79 17.20
N GLU A 106 16.10 -20.88 17.10
CA GLU A 106 15.48 -20.21 18.27
C GLU A 106 14.77 -21.23 19.18
N GLU A 107 13.88 -22.05 18.62
CA GLU A 107 13.18 -23.10 19.38
C GLU A 107 14.16 -24.12 19.99
N ALA A 108 15.23 -24.47 19.25
CA ALA A 108 16.27 -25.35 19.75
C ALA A 108 16.99 -24.74 20.96
N HIS A 109 17.31 -23.43 20.89
CA HIS A 109 17.95 -22.73 22.00
C HIS A 109 17.03 -22.60 23.21
N ASP A 110 15.76 -22.27 23.00
CA ASP A 110 14.75 -22.15 24.07
C ASP A 110 14.55 -23.48 24.82
N LEU A 111 14.61 -24.61 24.10
CA LEU A 111 14.59 -25.94 24.69
C LEU A 111 15.77 -26.15 25.65
N VAL A 112 16.97 -25.72 25.26
CA VAL A 112 18.18 -25.79 26.10
C VAL A 112 18.07 -24.86 27.32
N GLN A 113 17.53 -23.65 27.14
CA GLN A 113 17.30 -22.72 28.26
C GLN A 113 16.27 -23.25 29.25
N THR A 114 15.21 -23.90 28.76
CA THR A 114 14.20 -24.55 29.59
C THR A 114 14.83 -25.67 30.44
N PHE A 115 15.70 -26.48 29.84
CA PHE A 115 16.46 -27.51 30.55
C PHE A 115 17.38 -26.92 31.62
N LYS A 116 18.15 -25.87 31.28
CA LYS A 116 19.01 -25.15 32.26
C LYS A 116 18.19 -24.62 33.43
N GLN A 117 17.00 -24.08 33.15
CA GLN A 117 16.12 -23.52 34.18
C GLN A 117 15.52 -24.60 35.09
N LEU A 118 15.13 -25.75 34.52
CA LEU A 118 14.64 -26.91 35.27
C LEU A 118 15.68 -27.38 36.30
N TYR A 119 16.96 -27.33 35.93
CA TYR A 119 18.08 -27.80 36.74
C TYR A 119 18.95 -26.68 37.31
N LYS A 120 18.41 -25.46 37.48
CA LYS A 120 19.16 -24.25 37.88
C LYS A 120 19.97 -24.36 39.19
N ASN A 121 19.60 -25.29 40.08
CA ASN A 121 20.23 -25.51 41.38
C ASN A 121 21.32 -26.59 41.35
N ILE A 122 21.62 -27.13 40.17
CA ILE A 122 22.58 -28.21 39.95
C ILE A 122 23.65 -27.68 39.00
N ASP A 123 24.92 -27.96 39.31
CA ASP A 123 26.01 -27.63 38.41
C ASP A 123 26.03 -28.61 37.23
N LEU A 124 25.29 -28.27 36.17
CA LEU A 124 25.24 -29.05 34.93
C LEU A 124 26.62 -29.21 34.27
N ASN A 125 27.61 -28.36 34.60
CA ASN A 125 28.95 -28.46 34.03
C ASN A 125 29.74 -29.66 34.59
N SER A 126 29.32 -30.20 35.74
CA SER A 126 29.88 -31.43 36.31
C SER A 126 29.63 -32.67 35.45
N PHE A 127 28.66 -32.61 34.53
CA PHE A 127 28.34 -33.67 33.58
C PHE A 127 29.04 -33.40 32.24
N SER A 128 30.10 -34.14 31.92
CA SER A 128 30.91 -33.91 30.72
C SER A 128 30.09 -33.83 29.42
N ASN A 129 29.14 -34.76 29.22
CA ASN A 129 28.30 -34.79 28.03
C ASN A 129 27.37 -33.58 27.93
N VAL A 130 26.78 -33.17 29.06
CA VAL A 130 25.91 -31.98 29.13
C VAL A 130 26.72 -30.72 28.86
N ASN A 131 27.90 -30.58 29.48
CA ASN A 131 28.76 -29.41 29.27
C ASN A 131 29.20 -29.26 27.79
N MET A 132 29.59 -30.36 27.14
CA MET A 132 29.91 -30.37 25.71
C MET A 132 28.71 -29.94 24.85
N PHE A 133 27.52 -30.44 25.17
CA PHE A 133 26.28 -30.07 24.49
C PHE A 133 25.92 -28.60 24.69
N LEU A 134 26.00 -28.07 25.91
CA LEU A 134 25.72 -26.66 26.22
C LEU A 134 26.70 -25.71 25.50
N SER A 135 27.96 -26.12 25.40
CA SER A 135 28.98 -25.38 24.63
C SER A 135 28.64 -25.37 23.13
N ARG A 136 28.11 -26.48 22.60
CA ARG A 136 27.69 -26.59 21.20
C ARG A 136 26.46 -25.74 20.90
N ASP A 137 25.43 -25.81 21.74
CA ASP A 137 24.26 -24.91 21.68
C ASP A 137 24.71 -23.44 21.64
N SER A 138 25.58 -23.04 22.58
CA SER A 138 26.07 -21.66 22.66
C SER A 138 26.80 -21.23 21.38
N LYS A 139 27.58 -22.13 20.77
CA LYS A 139 28.25 -21.87 19.49
C LYS A 139 27.24 -21.66 18.35
N ILE A 140 26.28 -22.58 18.21
CA ILE A 140 25.24 -22.51 17.18
C ILE A 140 24.40 -21.24 17.34
N TRP A 141 24.03 -20.91 18.57
CA TRP A 141 23.28 -19.71 18.90
C TRP A 141 24.05 -18.43 18.55
N ASN A 142 25.33 -18.36 18.91
CA ASN A 142 26.17 -17.20 18.58
C ASN A 142 26.33 -17.02 17.06
N GLU A 143 26.52 -18.11 16.32
CA GLU A 143 26.58 -18.08 14.85
C GLU A 143 25.26 -17.59 14.24
N PHE A 144 24.12 -18.08 14.76
CA PHE A 144 22.80 -17.65 14.37
C PHE A 144 22.56 -16.16 14.64
N ILE A 145 22.83 -15.69 15.87
CA ILE A 145 22.68 -14.27 16.23
C ILE A 145 23.60 -13.37 15.40
N THR A 146 24.85 -13.79 15.16
CA THR A 146 25.78 -13.03 14.30
C THR A 146 25.26 -12.91 12.88
N ARG A 147 24.70 -13.99 12.33
CA ARG A 147 24.08 -13.99 11.01
C ARG A 147 22.86 -13.06 10.94
N GLU A 148 21.95 -13.16 11.91
CA GLU A 148 20.78 -12.28 12.00
C GLU A 148 21.21 -10.82 12.09
N GLN A 149 22.16 -10.47 12.98
CA GLN A 149 22.66 -9.10 13.12
C GLN A 149 23.32 -8.57 11.85
N ASN A 150 24.02 -9.41 11.10
CA ASN A 150 24.62 -9.01 9.83
C ASN A 150 23.53 -8.71 8.77
N LEU A 151 22.48 -9.53 8.70
CA LEU A 151 21.33 -9.26 7.83
C LEU A 151 20.64 -7.94 8.20
N ILE A 152 20.45 -7.69 9.50
CA ILE A 152 19.86 -6.44 10.01
C ILE A 152 20.71 -5.24 9.60
N ARG A 153 22.03 -5.28 9.81
CA ARG A 153 22.94 -4.20 9.38
C ARG A 153 22.91 -3.92 7.88
N GLN A 154 22.61 -4.93 7.05
CA GLN A 154 22.45 -4.75 5.61
C GLN A 154 21.07 -4.19 5.24
N LEU A 155 20.04 -4.47 6.05
CA LEU A 155 18.69 -3.93 5.88
C LEU A 155 18.58 -2.47 6.32
N ASP A 156 19.32 -2.04 7.35
CA ASP A 156 19.31 -0.65 7.86
C ASP A 156 19.47 0.42 6.76
N PRO A 157 20.50 0.38 5.89
CA PRO A 157 20.64 1.38 4.83
C PRO A 157 19.52 1.29 3.78
N LEU A 158 18.99 0.08 3.52
CA LEU A 158 17.87 -0.11 2.58
C LEU A 158 16.58 0.51 3.13
N GLU A 159 16.33 0.39 4.44
CA GLU A 159 15.18 1.04 5.08
C GLU A 159 15.26 2.56 4.94
N ILE A 160 16.43 3.14 5.20
CA ILE A 160 16.66 4.59 5.06
C ILE A 160 16.43 5.03 3.61
N GLN A 161 16.99 4.29 2.64
CA GLN A 161 16.82 4.58 1.21
C GLN A 161 15.36 4.46 0.79
N PHE A 162 14.69 3.37 1.18
CA PHE A 162 13.28 3.13 0.87
C PHE A 162 12.40 4.28 1.39
N ASN A 163 12.55 4.64 2.66
CA ASN A 163 11.77 5.73 3.28
C ASN A 163 12.07 7.09 2.63
N SER A 164 13.33 7.34 2.25
CA SER A 164 13.71 8.54 1.49
C SER A 164 13.07 8.58 0.10
N TYR A 165 13.06 7.46 -0.63
CA TYR A 165 12.44 7.39 -1.94
C TYR A 165 10.92 7.49 -1.90
N VAL A 166 10.28 6.87 -0.91
CA VAL A 166 8.84 7.01 -0.66
C VAL A 166 8.47 8.47 -0.36
N SER A 167 9.20 9.14 0.55
CA SER A 167 8.92 10.53 0.91
C SER A 167 9.17 11.53 -0.21
N THR A 168 10.10 11.22 -1.12
CA THR A 168 10.38 12.04 -2.32
C THR A 168 9.57 11.60 -3.56
N ASN A 169 8.61 10.70 -3.38
CA ASN A 169 7.76 10.14 -4.43
C ASN A 169 8.53 9.47 -5.58
N ASN A 170 9.75 9.00 -5.34
CA ASN A 170 10.54 8.24 -6.30
C ASN A 170 10.19 6.74 -6.23
N LEU A 171 9.00 6.40 -6.72
CA LEU A 171 8.41 5.07 -6.58
C LEU A 171 9.17 3.97 -7.35
N SER A 172 9.93 4.32 -8.39
CA SER A 172 10.78 3.37 -9.11
C SER A 172 11.92 2.88 -8.21
N LEU A 173 12.70 3.81 -7.66
CA LEU A 173 13.82 3.47 -6.77
C LEU A 173 13.33 2.82 -5.47
N ALA A 174 12.22 3.30 -4.90
CA ALA A 174 11.61 2.64 -3.74
C ALA A 174 11.27 1.17 -4.02
N GLY A 175 10.74 0.86 -5.21
CA GLY A 175 10.44 -0.50 -5.62
C GLY A 175 11.69 -1.37 -5.76
N GLU A 176 12.76 -0.84 -6.37
CA GLU A 176 14.04 -1.53 -6.49
C GLU A 176 14.66 -1.83 -5.12
N THR A 177 14.66 -0.86 -4.20
CA THR A 177 15.15 -1.03 -2.84
C THR A 177 14.34 -2.08 -2.07
N LEU A 178 13.01 -2.11 -2.23
CA LEU A 178 12.15 -3.12 -1.62
C LEU A 178 12.48 -4.53 -2.11
N GLU A 179 12.71 -4.71 -3.41
CA GLU A 179 13.10 -6.01 -3.96
C GLU A 179 14.48 -6.47 -3.45
N GLN A 180 15.44 -5.54 -3.31
CA GLN A 180 16.71 -5.83 -2.67
C GLN A 180 16.51 -6.28 -1.21
N ALA A 181 15.70 -5.57 -0.44
CA ALA A 181 15.38 -5.92 0.94
C ALA A 181 14.73 -7.32 1.05
N LYS A 182 13.78 -7.64 0.16
CA LYS A 182 13.13 -8.97 0.11
C LYS A 182 14.12 -10.13 -0.03
N THR A 183 15.23 -9.94 -0.75
CA THR A 183 16.25 -11.00 -0.87
C THR A 183 16.94 -11.31 0.46
N LEU A 184 17.10 -10.31 1.32
CA LEU A 184 17.68 -10.44 2.65
C LEU A 184 16.65 -10.97 3.65
N LEU A 185 15.42 -10.44 3.61
CA LEU A 185 14.32 -10.82 4.50
C LEU A 185 13.98 -12.30 4.41
N LYS A 186 14.10 -12.94 3.23
CA LYS A 186 13.91 -14.39 3.06
C LYS A 186 14.81 -15.26 3.95
N LYS A 187 15.92 -14.71 4.46
CA LYS A 187 16.90 -15.42 5.29
C LYS A 187 16.80 -15.06 6.77
N LEU A 188 15.98 -14.06 7.10
CA LEU A 188 15.81 -13.52 8.45
C LEU A 188 14.67 -14.27 9.16
N THR A 189 14.82 -14.56 10.45
CA THR A 189 13.74 -15.15 11.26
C THR A 189 13.05 -14.11 12.15
N ASN A 190 13.67 -12.94 12.35
CA ASN A 190 13.16 -11.87 13.20
C ASN A 190 11.78 -11.35 12.74
N SER A 191 10.73 -11.83 13.40
CA SER A 191 9.33 -11.53 13.08
C SER A 191 8.97 -10.04 13.17
N ARG A 192 9.63 -9.28 14.04
CA ARG A 192 9.39 -7.84 14.19
C ARG A 192 9.84 -7.08 12.94
N ILE A 193 11.03 -7.41 12.43
CA ILE A 193 11.59 -6.76 11.24
C ILE A 193 10.82 -7.19 9.98
N LEU A 194 10.44 -8.47 9.89
CA LEU A 194 9.60 -8.96 8.80
C LEU A 194 8.27 -8.18 8.72
N LYS A 195 7.55 -8.03 9.84
CA LYS A 195 6.28 -7.27 9.89
C LYS A 195 6.45 -5.79 9.53
N MET A 196 7.55 -5.18 9.93
CA MET A 196 7.86 -3.79 9.60
C MET A 196 8.01 -3.60 8.08
N TRP A 197 8.74 -4.50 7.42
CA TRP A 197 8.89 -4.47 5.97
C TRP A 197 7.61 -4.86 5.22
N GLU A 198 6.81 -5.80 5.73
CA GLU A 198 5.48 -6.12 5.18
C GLU A 198 4.56 -4.88 5.21
N THR A 199 4.56 -4.13 6.32
CA THR A 199 3.80 -2.88 6.44
C THR A 199 4.29 -1.84 5.43
N SER A 200 5.61 -1.75 5.26
CA SER A 200 6.24 -0.84 4.30
C SER A 200 5.88 -1.19 2.85
N GLU A 201 5.84 -2.48 2.51
CA GLU A 201 5.42 -2.98 1.20
C GLU A 201 3.95 -2.63 0.91
N ILE A 202 3.06 -2.87 1.87
CA ILE A 202 1.62 -2.54 1.72
C ILE A 202 1.46 -1.04 1.44
N MET A 203 2.10 -0.18 2.24
CA MET A 203 2.06 1.26 2.05
C MET A 203 2.60 1.68 0.67
N TYR A 204 3.71 1.08 0.22
CA TYR A 204 4.28 1.34 -1.10
C TYR A 204 3.34 0.95 -2.23
N LEU A 205 2.71 -0.23 -2.15
CA LEU A 205 1.77 -0.70 -3.16
C LEU A 205 0.55 0.21 -3.27
N GLU A 206 0.03 0.69 -2.14
CA GLU A 206 -1.06 1.67 -2.12
C GLU A 206 -0.64 2.99 -2.77
N LEU A 207 0.52 3.54 -2.40
CA LEU A 207 1.05 4.77 -3.00
C LEU A 207 1.26 4.62 -4.51
N ARG A 208 1.79 3.48 -4.95
CA ARG A 208 1.99 3.18 -6.37
C ARG A 208 0.67 3.09 -7.12
N LYS A 209 -0.36 2.44 -6.56
CA LYS A 209 -1.70 2.40 -7.15
C LYS A 209 -2.24 3.83 -7.34
N ARG A 210 -2.11 4.68 -6.33
CA ARG A 210 -2.54 6.09 -6.37
C ARG A 210 -1.81 6.90 -7.45
N TYR A 211 -0.49 6.74 -7.56
CA TYR A 211 0.30 7.46 -8.56
C TYR A 211 -0.09 7.11 -9.99
N VAL A 212 -0.20 5.82 -10.31
CA VAL A 212 -0.61 5.38 -11.66
C VAL A 212 -2.02 5.87 -11.99
N LEU A 213 -2.92 5.87 -11.01
CA LEU A 213 -4.26 6.40 -11.21
C LEU A 213 -4.25 7.89 -11.52
N ASN A 214 -3.43 8.68 -10.82
CA ASN A 214 -3.28 10.11 -11.09
C ASN A 214 -2.80 10.39 -12.51
N GLU A 215 -1.79 9.65 -12.99
CA GLU A 215 -1.31 9.83 -14.37
C GLU A 215 -2.41 9.55 -15.40
N ILE A 216 -3.22 8.51 -15.17
CA ILE A 216 -4.35 8.17 -16.04
C ILE A 216 -5.40 9.29 -16.01
N ILE A 217 -5.75 9.80 -14.83
CA ILE A 217 -6.72 10.89 -14.68
C ILE A 217 -6.20 12.16 -15.36
N GLU A 218 -4.96 12.56 -15.13
CA GLU A 218 -4.36 13.75 -15.77
C GLU A 218 -4.37 13.64 -17.29
N LYS A 219 -4.06 12.47 -17.84
CA LYS A 219 -4.12 12.23 -19.28
C LYS A 219 -5.54 12.42 -19.82
N ASP A 220 -6.54 11.86 -19.15
CA ASP A 220 -7.94 11.98 -19.56
C ASP A 220 -8.45 13.42 -19.43
N LEU A 221 -8.07 14.14 -18.37
CA LEU A 221 -8.40 15.56 -18.19
C LEU A 221 -7.76 16.44 -19.27
N ASN A 222 -6.55 16.10 -19.72
CA ASN A 222 -5.89 16.77 -20.84
C ASN A 222 -6.61 16.51 -22.17
N GLU A 223 -7.06 15.27 -22.41
CA GLU A 223 -7.88 14.94 -23.58
C GLU A 223 -9.22 15.67 -23.58
N VAL A 224 -9.90 15.69 -22.42
CA VAL A 224 -11.13 16.44 -22.20
C VAL A 224 -10.95 17.94 -22.49
N SER A 225 -9.81 18.52 -22.09
CA SER A 225 -9.51 19.92 -22.39
C SER A 225 -9.44 20.18 -23.89
N LYS A 226 -8.73 19.33 -24.65
CA LYS A 226 -8.63 19.43 -26.11
C LYS A 226 -9.99 19.27 -26.80
N LEU A 227 -10.80 18.31 -26.36
CA LEU A 227 -12.14 18.11 -26.89
C LEU A 227 -13.03 19.34 -26.62
N THR A 228 -12.90 19.96 -25.45
CA THR A 228 -13.64 21.18 -25.09
C THR A 228 -13.24 22.37 -25.98
N GLU A 229 -11.94 22.55 -26.24
CA GLU A 229 -11.42 23.57 -27.15
C GLU A 229 -11.91 23.38 -28.60
N ASN A 230 -12.12 22.12 -29.00
CA ASN A 230 -12.67 21.74 -30.31
C ASN A 230 -14.21 21.71 -30.34
N TYR A 231 -14.89 22.16 -29.28
CA TYR A 231 -16.36 22.16 -29.15
C TYR A 231 -17.01 20.75 -29.21
N GLU A 232 -16.24 19.69 -28.91
CA GLU A 232 -16.72 18.31 -28.86
C GLU A 232 -17.24 17.93 -27.47
N PHE A 233 -18.16 18.72 -26.94
CA PHE A 233 -18.62 18.66 -25.54
C PHE A 233 -19.19 17.30 -25.13
N ASP A 234 -19.96 16.63 -26.00
CA ASP A 234 -20.54 15.31 -25.68
C ASP A 234 -19.48 14.22 -25.48
N LYS A 235 -18.40 14.26 -26.26
CA LYS A 235 -17.29 13.31 -26.09
C LYS A 235 -16.55 13.59 -24.79
N ALA A 236 -16.28 14.87 -24.51
CA ALA A 236 -15.65 15.30 -23.28
C ALA A 236 -16.45 14.86 -22.03
N LYS A 237 -17.78 15.05 -22.04
CA LYS A 237 -18.68 14.61 -20.96
C LYS A 237 -18.64 13.09 -20.75
N ARG A 238 -18.69 12.30 -21.83
CA ARG A 238 -18.63 10.82 -21.75
C ARG A 238 -17.34 10.32 -21.10
N ILE A 239 -16.20 10.94 -21.39
CA ILE A 239 -14.92 10.58 -20.77
C ILE A 239 -14.99 10.84 -19.25
N LEU A 240 -15.49 12.00 -18.84
CA LEU A 240 -15.62 12.32 -17.42
C LEU A 240 -16.61 11.39 -16.70
N ASP A 241 -17.79 11.15 -17.27
CA ASP A 241 -18.81 10.29 -16.65
C ASP A 241 -18.29 8.84 -16.52
N SER A 242 -17.60 8.32 -17.54
CA SER A 242 -16.96 7.01 -17.47
C SER A 242 -15.87 6.95 -16.38
N LYS A 243 -15.16 8.06 -16.13
CA LYS A 243 -14.13 8.10 -15.09
C LYS A 243 -14.73 8.17 -13.70
N ILE A 244 -15.79 8.95 -13.50
CA ILE A 244 -16.52 9.03 -12.24
C ILE A 244 -17.04 7.64 -11.87
N GLU A 245 -17.70 6.95 -12.80
CA GLU A 245 -18.23 5.60 -12.56
C GLU A 245 -17.12 4.60 -12.17
N TYR A 246 -15.95 4.68 -12.82
CA TYR A 246 -14.79 3.87 -12.48
C TYR A 246 -14.27 4.16 -11.07
N LEU A 247 -14.11 5.43 -10.70
CA LEU A 247 -13.61 5.84 -9.39
C LEU A 247 -14.57 5.48 -8.26
N GLU A 248 -15.88 5.60 -8.49
CA GLU A 248 -16.91 5.18 -7.53
C GLU A 248 -16.86 3.67 -7.27
N LYS A 249 -16.73 2.85 -8.33
CA LYS A 249 -16.60 1.39 -8.20
C LYS A 249 -15.36 0.96 -7.43
N GLU A 250 -14.25 1.69 -7.60
CA GLU A 250 -12.99 1.41 -6.90
C GLU A 250 -12.94 2.00 -5.48
N GLY A 251 -13.95 2.76 -5.04
CA GLY A 251 -13.96 3.42 -3.74
C GLY A 251 -12.99 4.60 -3.64
N LEU A 252 -12.64 5.21 -4.77
CA LEU A 252 -11.61 6.25 -4.92
C LEU A 252 -12.24 7.63 -5.19
N SER A 253 -13.34 7.93 -4.50
CA SER A 253 -14.09 9.18 -4.68
C SER A 253 -13.31 10.45 -4.30
N GLU A 254 -12.20 10.30 -3.56
CA GLU A 254 -11.28 11.39 -3.22
C GLU A 254 -10.69 12.10 -4.46
N TYR A 255 -10.63 11.41 -5.60
CA TYR A 255 -10.16 11.95 -6.88
C TYR A 255 -11.23 12.70 -7.69
N ASN A 256 -12.48 12.72 -7.23
CA ASN A 256 -13.59 13.33 -7.99
C ASN A 256 -13.53 14.85 -8.04
N LYS A 257 -12.80 15.52 -7.14
CA LYS A 257 -12.83 16.99 -7.03
C LYS A 257 -12.40 17.68 -8.32
N ASP A 258 -11.31 17.22 -8.94
CA ASP A 258 -10.79 17.82 -10.17
C ASP A 258 -11.65 17.47 -11.39
N ILE A 259 -12.21 16.25 -11.40
CA ILE A 259 -13.14 15.79 -12.43
C ILE A 259 -14.44 16.62 -12.40
N GLU A 260 -15.00 16.86 -11.21
CA GLU A 260 -16.20 17.69 -11.03
C GLU A 260 -15.94 19.15 -11.41
N ALA A 261 -14.80 19.71 -11.01
CA ALA A 261 -14.39 21.04 -11.44
C ALA A 261 -14.31 21.14 -12.97
N LYS A 262 -13.78 20.10 -13.64
CA LYS A 262 -13.73 20.05 -15.10
C LYS A 262 -15.10 19.88 -15.73
N LYS A 263 -16.01 19.11 -15.13
CA LYS A 263 -17.39 18.95 -15.58
C LYS A 263 -18.15 20.28 -15.56
N ILE A 264 -18.03 21.05 -14.49
CA ILE A 264 -18.61 22.41 -14.40
C ILE A 264 -18.05 23.32 -15.49
N TYR A 265 -16.73 23.27 -15.71
CA TYR A 265 -16.08 24.05 -16.77
C TYR A 265 -16.63 23.71 -18.17
N ILE A 266 -16.82 22.42 -18.48
CA ILE A 266 -17.39 21.98 -19.76
C ILE A 266 -18.81 22.50 -19.93
N LEU A 267 -19.65 22.41 -18.89
CA LEU A 267 -21.04 22.88 -18.94
C LEU A 267 -21.13 24.38 -19.17
N ASP A 268 -20.25 25.17 -18.54
CA ASP A 268 -20.17 26.62 -18.78
C ASP A 268 -19.70 26.94 -20.21
N ALA A 269 -18.67 26.25 -20.70
CA ALA A 269 -18.16 26.42 -22.06
C ALA A 269 -19.22 26.05 -23.12
N GLU A 270 -19.93 24.94 -22.92
CA GLU A 270 -21.03 24.49 -23.78
C GLU A 270 -22.18 25.51 -23.79
N SER A 271 -22.58 26.01 -22.62
CA SER A 271 -23.63 27.04 -22.50
C SER A 271 -23.27 28.32 -23.26
N LYS A 272 -22.01 28.77 -23.16
CA LYS A 272 -21.51 29.93 -23.92
C LYS A 272 -21.50 29.67 -25.42
N TYR A 273 -21.06 28.48 -25.85
CA TYR A 273 -21.08 28.08 -27.25
C TYR A 273 -22.50 28.09 -27.83
N LEU A 274 -23.46 27.47 -27.14
CA LEU A 274 -24.86 27.40 -27.56
C LEU A 274 -25.49 28.79 -27.70
N LYS A 275 -25.20 29.72 -26.77
CA LYS A 275 -25.64 31.12 -26.88
C LYS A 275 -25.13 31.78 -28.16
N LEU A 276 -23.87 31.56 -28.52
CA LEU A 276 -23.29 32.09 -29.75
C LEU A 276 -23.91 31.43 -30.99
N GLU A 277 -24.25 30.14 -30.95
CA GLU A 277 -25.00 29.50 -32.03
C GLU A 277 -26.39 30.10 -32.22
N ASP A 278 -27.10 30.39 -31.14
CA ASP A 278 -28.43 30.99 -31.21
C ASP A 278 -28.37 32.45 -31.67
N GLU A 279 -27.34 33.21 -31.26
CA GLU A 279 -27.07 34.55 -31.79
C GLU A 279 -26.78 34.52 -33.29
N LEU A 280 -26.00 33.54 -33.78
CA LEU A 280 -25.78 33.34 -35.21
C LEU A 280 -27.10 33.11 -35.95
N LYS A 281 -27.98 32.23 -35.46
CA LYS A 281 -29.29 31.97 -36.08
C LYS A 281 -30.16 33.24 -36.11
N ALA A 282 -30.19 34.00 -35.01
CA ALA A 282 -30.95 35.24 -34.93
C ALA A 282 -30.44 36.29 -35.94
N LEU A 283 -29.11 36.41 -36.08
CA LEU A 283 -28.50 37.30 -37.06
C LEU A 283 -28.81 36.86 -38.51
N GLU A 284 -28.84 35.56 -38.79
CA GLU A 284 -29.23 35.05 -40.11
C GLU A 284 -30.66 35.44 -40.48
N GLU A 285 -31.60 35.35 -39.54
CA GLU A 285 -32.98 35.81 -39.77
C GLU A 285 -33.07 37.32 -39.96
N LEU A 286 -32.34 38.11 -39.16
CA LEU A 286 -32.26 39.56 -39.34
C LEU A 286 -31.65 39.95 -40.69
N ILE A 287 -30.70 39.18 -41.22
CA ILE A 287 -30.13 39.42 -42.56
C ILE A 287 -31.19 39.19 -43.62
N LYS A 288 -31.96 38.09 -43.53
CA LYS A 288 -33.06 37.81 -44.46
C LYS A 288 -34.08 38.94 -44.46
N ASP A 289 -34.53 39.38 -43.28
CA ASP A 289 -35.51 40.45 -43.12
C ASP A 289 -35.00 41.81 -43.67
N ASN A 290 -33.74 42.15 -43.39
CA ASN A 290 -33.16 43.37 -43.95
C ASN A 290 -33.04 43.31 -45.48
N ILE A 291 -32.75 42.14 -46.05
CA ILE A 291 -32.68 41.96 -47.50
C ILE A 291 -34.07 42.11 -48.13
N THR A 292 -35.13 41.53 -47.55
CA THR A 292 -36.50 41.66 -48.06
C THR A 292 -36.99 43.11 -48.03
N HIS A 293 -36.54 43.90 -47.06
CA HIS A 293 -36.87 45.32 -46.94
C HIS A 293 -35.86 46.26 -47.63
N ASN A 294 -34.92 45.74 -48.42
CA ASN A 294 -33.86 46.50 -49.10
C ASN A 294 -32.93 47.32 -48.17
N HIS A 295 -32.87 46.98 -46.88
CA HIS A 295 -31.97 47.54 -45.87
C HIS A 295 -30.57 46.92 -45.97
N PHE A 296 -29.93 47.03 -47.14
CA PHE A 296 -28.69 46.31 -47.43
C PHE A 296 -27.50 46.70 -46.54
N LYS A 297 -27.43 47.95 -46.07
CA LYS A 297 -26.36 48.39 -45.16
C LYS A 297 -26.46 47.69 -43.79
N GLN A 298 -27.67 47.57 -43.25
CA GLN A 298 -27.94 46.84 -42.01
C GLN A 298 -27.64 45.35 -42.18
N ALA A 299 -28.03 44.76 -43.31
CA ALA A 299 -27.68 43.38 -43.63
C ALA A 299 -26.16 43.15 -43.63
N ILE A 300 -25.38 44.02 -44.28
CA ILE A 300 -23.91 43.95 -44.27
C ILE A 300 -23.35 44.06 -42.84
N SER A 301 -23.89 44.95 -42.01
CA SER A 301 -23.49 45.09 -40.61
C SER A 301 -23.72 43.79 -39.82
N ASN A 302 -24.89 43.18 -39.96
CA ASN A 302 -25.23 41.91 -39.30
C ASN A 302 -24.36 40.76 -39.80
N ILE A 303 -24.04 40.73 -41.11
CA ILE A 303 -23.09 39.76 -41.66
C ILE A 303 -21.70 39.93 -41.02
N GLY A 304 -21.26 41.18 -40.83
CA GLY A 304 -20.01 41.47 -40.12
C GLY A 304 -19.98 40.93 -38.69
N GLN A 305 -21.12 40.93 -37.98
CA GLN A 305 -21.25 40.29 -36.67
C GLN A 305 -21.18 38.76 -36.76
N ILE A 306 -21.86 38.14 -37.73
CA ILE A 306 -21.77 36.69 -37.98
C ILE A 306 -20.32 36.26 -38.22
N ILE A 307 -19.56 37.02 -39.03
CA ILE A 307 -18.16 36.71 -39.31
C ILE A 307 -17.32 36.78 -38.03
N LYS A 308 -17.54 37.79 -37.18
CA LYS A 308 -16.83 37.93 -35.89
C LYS A 308 -17.11 36.74 -34.97
N ILE A 309 -18.38 36.38 -34.78
CA ILE A 309 -18.77 35.23 -33.95
C ILE A 309 -18.21 33.93 -34.54
N SER A 310 -18.35 33.72 -35.85
CA SER A 310 -17.88 32.52 -36.54
C SER A 310 -16.37 32.34 -36.45
N ARG A 311 -15.58 33.43 -36.49
CA ARG A 311 -14.13 33.40 -36.21
C ARG A 311 -13.84 32.97 -34.78
N PHE A 312 -14.58 33.52 -33.83
CA PHE A 312 -14.42 33.21 -32.41
C PHE A 312 -14.70 31.73 -32.09
N ILE A 313 -15.69 31.11 -32.77
CA ILE A 313 -16.07 29.71 -32.56
C ILE A 313 -15.57 28.73 -33.63
N GLY A 314 -14.62 29.14 -34.48
CA GLY A 314 -14.00 28.26 -35.47
C GLY A 314 -14.89 27.78 -36.63
N LYS A 315 -16.02 28.44 -36.91
CA LYS A 315 -16.92 28.10 -38.04
C LYS A 315 -16.46 28.74 -39.35
N THR A 316 -15.34 28.26 -39.90
CA THR A 316 -14.71 28.82 -41.11
C THR A 316 -15.61 28.85 -42.34
N LYS A 317 -16.44 27.82 -42.55
CA LYS A 317 -17.41 27.76 -43.66
C LYS A 317 -18.39 28.93 -43.68
N ASN A 318 -18.78 29.44 -42.51
CA ASN A 318 -19.67 30.61 -42.43
C ASN A 318 -18.95 31.86 -42.91
N ILE A 319 -17.66 32.01 -42.58
CA ILE A 319 -16.86 33.18 -42.97
C ILE A 319 -16.83 33.31 -44.50
N GLU A 320 -16.47 32.24 -45.20
CA GLU A 320 -16.39 32.21 -46.66
C GLU A 320 -17.74 32.53 -47.32
N ARG A 321 -18.80 31.84 -46.88
CA ARG A 321 -20.17 32.04 -47.39
C ARG A 321 -20.62 33.49 -47.25
N PHE A 322 -20.32 34.12 -46.12
CA PHE A 322 -20.82 35.46 -45.80
C PHE A 322 -19.96 36.58 -46.40
N ASP A 323 -18.66 36.35 -46.62
CA ASP A 323 -17.81 37.28 -47.37
C ASP A 323 -18.28 37.42 -48.83
N GLU A 324 -18.64 36.31 -49.49
CA GLU A 324 -19.26 36.35 -50.82
C GLU A 324 -20.58 37.13 -50.81
N TYR A 325 -21.35 36.97 -49.74
CA TYR A 325 -22.65 37.60 -49.61
C TYR A 325 -22.56 39.13 -49.43
N ILE A 326 -21.54 39.61 -48.71
CA ILE A 326 -21.22 41.06 -48.63
C ILE A 326 -20.99 41.64 -50.02
N ASN A 327 -20.14 40.99 -50.84
CA ASN A 327 -19.83 41.48 -52.19
C ASN A 327 -21.09 41.61 -53.07
N LEU A 328 -22.01 40.64 -52.96
CA LEU A 328 -23.30 40.65 -53.65
C LEU A 328 -24.18 41.83 -53.23
N LEU A 329 -24.27 42.10 -51.92
CA LEU A 329 -25.07 43.22 -51.38
C LEU A 329 -24.47 44.57 -51.74
N GLU A 330 -23.15 44.72 -51.70
CA GLU A 330 -22.48 45.95 -52.13
C GLU A 330 -22.74 46.27 -53.60
N LYS A 331 -22.74 45.26 -54.48
CA LYS A 331 -23.09 45.42 -55.89
C LYS A 331 -24.53 45.94 -56.05
N LYS A 332 -25.49 45.40 -55.28
CA LYS A 332 -26.89 45.87 -55.28
C LYS A 332 -27.00 47.33 -54.82
N ILE A 333 -26.27 47.72 -53.77
CA ILE A 333 -26.24 49.12 -53.29
C ILE A 333 -25.73 50.06 -54.39
N ARG A 334 -24.64 49.70 -55.08
CA ARG A 334 -24.06 50.52 -56.16
C ARG A 334 -25.05 50.68 -57.32
N LEU A 335 -25.68 49.59 -57.75
CA LEU A 335 -26.70 49.62 -58.81
C LEU A 335 -27.91 50.47 -58.42
N GLY A 336 -28.40 50.36 -57.18
CA GLY A 336 -29.48 51.19 -56.66
C GLY A 336 -29.14 52.68 -56.66
N ALA A 337 -27.92 53.04 -56.22
CA ALA A 337 -27.45 54.43 -56.22
C ALA A 337 -27.28 55.00 -57.64
N GLU A 338 -26.84 54.19 -58.61
CA GLU A 338 -26.82 54.57 -60.02
C GLU A 338 -28.22 54.80 -60.57
N ALA A 339 -29.16 53.90 -60.29
CA ALA A 339 -30.56 54.03 -60.70
C ALA A 339 -31.22 55.29 -60.14
N GLU A 340 -30.96 55.62 -58.86
CA GLU A 340 -31.47 56.83 -58.22
C GLU A 340 -30.87 58.11 -58.82
N LYS A 341 -29.56 58.12 -59.13
CA LYS A 341 -28.93 59.23 -59.86
C LYS A 341 -29.58 59.47 -61.22
N ILE A 342 -29.86 58.40 -61.96
CA ILE A 342 -30.55 58.47 -63.25
C ILE A 342 -31.96 59.00 -63.05
N ALA A 343 -32.73 58.47 -62.10
CA ALA A 343 -34.09 58.92 -61.81
C ALA A 343 -34.15 60.41 -61.46
N ASN A 344 -33.22 60.90 -60.63
CA ASN A 344 -33.13 62.32 -60.29
C ASN A 344 -32.76 63.19 -61.50
N ARG A 345 -31.85 62.72 -62.37
CA ARG A 345 -31.50 63.44 -63.60
C ARG A 345 -32.67 63.48 -64.58
N VAL A 346 -33.38 62.37 -64.77
CA VAL A 346 -34.61 62.31 -65.57
C VAL A 346 -35.66 63.28 -65.02
N LYS A 347 -35.88 63.31 -63.70
CA LYS A 347 -36.82 64.25 -63.07
C LYS A 347 -36.45 65.71 -63.34
N LYS A 348 -35.16 66.06 -63.24
CA LYS A 348 -34.66 67.41 -63.54
C LYS A 348 -34.84 67.79 -65.02
N LEU A 349 -34.43 66.91 -65.94
CA LEU A 349 -34.59 67.12 -67.38
C LEU A 349 -36.07 67.24 -67.75
N ASN A 350 -36.93 66.42 -67.15
CA ASN A 350 -38.37 66.47 -67.40
C ASN A 350 -38.97 67.83 -66.98
N LEU A 351 -38.57 68.37 -65.83
CA LEU A 351 -38.97 69.72 -65.40
C LEU A 351 -38.47 70.80 -66.38
N GLN A 352 -37.26 70.67 -66.92
CA GLN A 352 -36.71 71.59 -67.92
C GLN A 352 -37.47 71.51 -69.25
N ALA A 353 -37.78 70.31 -69.72
CA ALA A 353 -38.54 70.07 -70.95
C ALA A 353 -39.96 70.64 -70.87
N ILE A 354 -40.64 70.43 -69.74
CA ILE A 354 -41.96 71.04 -69.45
C ILE A 354 -41.86 72.56 -69.40
N GLY A 355 -40.78 73.10 -68.81
CA GLY A 355 -40.52 74.54 -68.78
C GLY A 355 -40.34 75.15 -70.17
N ALA A 356 -39.66 74.45 -71.09
CA ALA A 356 -39.50 74.87 -72.49
C ALA A 356 -40.85 74.86 -73.25
N LEU A 357 -41.68 73.82 -73.06
CA LEU A 357 -43.03 73.77 -73.64
C LEU A 357 -43.90 74.95 -73.23
N ARG A 358 -43.85 75.34 -71.94
CA ARG A 358 -44.61 76.49 -71.43
C ARG A 358 -44.18 77.83 -72.03
N LYS A 359 -42.98 77.89 -72.61
CA LYS A 359 -42.43 79.07 -73.31
C LYS A 359 -42.57 78.96 -74.84
N GLU A 360 -43.30 77.96 -75.34
CA GLU A 360 -43.45 77.67 -76.77
C GLU A 360 -42.14 77.31 -77.48
N ASP A 361 -41.09 76.91 -76.73
CA ASP A 361 -39.81 76.45 -77.25
C ASP A 361 -39.86 74.92 -77.49
N TYR A 362 -40.59 74.54 -78.55
CA TYR A 362 -40.88 73.14 -78.85
C TYR A 362 -39.65 72.34 -79.27
N ASP A 363 -38.73 72.94 -80.04
CA ASP A 363 -37.53 72.28 -80.55
C ASP A 363 -36.59 71.89 -79.41
N ASN A 364 -36.35 72.80 -78.47
CA ASN A 364 -35.52 72.54 -77.31
C ASN A 364 -36.17 71.52 -76.37
N SER A 365 -37.49 71.58 -76.18
CA SER A 365 -38.22 70.58 -75.39
C SER A 365 -38.07 69.17 -75.97
N LEU A 366 -38.23 69.03 -77.30
CA LEU A 366 -38.05 67.74 -77.99
C LEU A 366 -36.63 67.20 -77.83
N LEU A 367 -35.62 68.08 -77.84
CA LEU A 367 -34.21 67.72 -77.67
C LEU A 367 -33.94 67.18 -76.26
N ILE A 368 -34.51 67.81 -75.22
CA ILE A 368 -34.39 67.35 -73.83
C ILE A 368 -35.11 66.00 -73.63
N PHE A 369 -36.29 65.79 -74.23
CA PHE A 369 -36.96 64.49 -74.17
C PHE A 369 -36.18 63.37 -74.86
N LYS A 370 -35.50 63.66 -75.98
CA LYS A 370 -34.57 62.71 -76.61
C LYS A 370 -33.40 62.35 -75.68
N GLU A 371 -32.83 63.33 -74.96
CA GLU A 371 -31.78 63.08 -73.96
C GLU A 371 -32.27 62.16 -72.83
N ILE A 372 -33.50 62.35 -72.34
CA ILE A 372 -34.11 61.47 -71.33
C ILE A 372 -34.22 60.04 -71.85
N ILE A 373 -34.68 59.85 -73.10
CA ILE A 373 -34.82 58.51 -73.70
C ILE A 373 -33.45 57.82 -73.82
N GLU A 374 -32.43 58.53 -74.27
CA GLU A 374 -31.07 57.97 -74.38
C GLU A 374 -30.46 57.63 -73.02
N LEU A 375 -30.68 58.46 -72.00
CA LEU A 375 -30.29 58.19 -70.60
C LEU A 375 -30.91 56.89 -70.06
N ILE A 376 -32.16 56.61 -70.42
CA ILE A 376 -32.86 55.39 -69.98
C ILE A 376 -32.42 54.17 -70.81
N LYS A 377 -32.22 54.34 -72.13
CA LYS A 377 -31.83 53.24 -73.04
C LYS A 377 -30.42 52.71 -72.78
N THR A 378 -29.47 53.60 -72.54
CA THR A 378 -28.05 53.23 -72.31
C THR A 378 -27.82 52.46 -71.01
N LYS A 379 -28.82 52.40 -70.12
CA LYS A 379 -28.69 51.78 -68.79
C LYS A 379 -29.75 50.70 -68.48
N LYS A 380 -30.52 50.24 -69.48
CA LYS A 380 -31.33 49.02 -69.33
C LYS A 380 -30.38 47.84 -69.05
N PRO A 381 -30.48 47.17 -67.90
CA PRO A 381 -29.68 45.96 -67.67
C PRO A 381 -30.12 44.88 -68.66
N GLN A 382 -29.16 44.15 -69.24
CA GLN A 382 -29.41 42.78 -69.71
C GLN A 382 -29.62 41.87 -68.49
#